data_AF-A0A7S0BYJ0-F1
#
_entry.id   AF-A0A7S0BYJ0-F1
#
_cell.length_a   1.000
_cell.length_b   1.000
_cell.length_c   1.000
_cell.angle_alpha   90.00
_cell.angle_beta   90.00
_cell.angle_gamma   90.00
#
_symmetry.space_group_name_H-M   'P 1'
#
loop_
_entity.id
_entity.type
_entity.pdbx_description
1 polymer ?
#
loop_
_entity_poly.entity_id
_entity_poly.type
_entity_poly.pdbx_seq_one_letter_code
_entity_poly.pdbx_strand_id
1 'polypeptide(L)'
;EDIFLVAAAGNGGSSDYSFPASYAGVVSVGAVDYFNRLAYFSQRNDQVELTAPGTGIYSTQYKDYGSRHGTSMASPFVAGAAAVLLSKYPCTAQEIRNVFALTARKGEGGDAGCDKSFGFGIVQVDAAVKYLEDVGGCAGVEILLSGQGGCNIVERPISRAQDQGDIMEENEIFEEPFTSTTLLKPSTLPTSSPEPTPQPSIAT
;
A
#
# COMPACT_ATOMS: atom_id res chain seq x y z
N GLU A 1 -22.98 -11.26 9.46
CA GLU A 1 -22.98 -10.58 8.15
C GLU A 1 -21.56 -10.22 7.78
N ASP A 2 -21.18 -10.45 6.54
CA ASP A 2 -19.86 -10.11 5.98
C ASP A 2 -19.96 -8.75 5.27
N ILE A 3 -19.54 -7.68 5.96
CA ILE A 3 -19.71 -6.29 5.51
C ILE A 3 -18.39 -5.55 5.71
N PHE A 4 -17.92 -4.88 4.66
CA PHE A 4 -16.73 -4.03 4.70
C PHE A 4 -17.10 -2.63 5.23
N LEU A 5 -16.65 -2.30 6.44
CA LEU A 5 -16.94 -1.01 7.09
C LEU A 5 -15.72 -0.09 7.03
N VAL A 6 -15.94 1.15 6.59
CA VAL A 6 -14.90 2.18 6.47
C VAL A 6 -15.40 3.47 7.09
N ALA A 7 -14.53 4.18 7.81
CA ALA A 7 -14.84 5.50 8.33
C ALA A 7 -13.61 6.41 8.35
N ALA A 8 -13.88 7.72 8.38
CA ALA A 8 -12.86 8.75 8.39
C ALA A 8 -12.18 8.83 9.76
N ALA A 9 -10.85 8.83 9.76
CA ALA A 9 -10.07 8.92 11.01
C ALA A 9 -10.32 10.22 11.77
N GLY A 10 -10.71 11.31 11.07
CA GLY A 10 -10.99 12.62 11.66
C GLY A 10 -9.98 13.70 11.25
N ASN A 11 -10.37 14.97 11.41
CA ASN A 11 -9.68 16.13 10.80
C ASN A 11 -9.06 17.10 11.84
N GLY A 12 -8.75 16.61 13.04
CA GLY A 12 -8.24 17.44 14.14
C GLY A 12 -6.71 17.60 14.21
N GLY A 13 -5.94 16.83 13.43
CA GLY A 13 -4.47 16.80 13.50
C GLY A 13 -3.91 16.26 14.82
N SER A 14 -4.77 15.71 15.68
CA SER A 14 -4.47 15.19 17.01
C SER A 14 -4.34 13.67 17.02
N SER A 15 -4.11 13.11 18.20
CA SER A 15 -4.14 11.67 18.45
C SER A 15 -5.47 11.19 19.04
N ASP A 16 -6.52 12.00 18.95
CA ASP A 16 -7.84 11.62 19.44
C ASP A 16 -8.43 10.49 18.58
N TYR A 17 -9.37 9.75 19.17
CA TYR A 17 -10.12 8.70 18.49
C TYR A 17 -11.45 9.25 17.98
N SER A 18 -11.69 9.16 16.67
CA SER A 18 -13.01 9.39 16.09
C SER A 18 -13.77 8.07 15.97
N PHE A 19 -15.04 8.07 16.35
CA PHE A 19 -15.94 6.93 16.17
C PHE A 19 -16.94 7.21 15.04
N PRO A 20 -17.27 6.21 14.20
CA PRO A 20 -17.01 4.78 14.37
C PRO A 20 -15.63 4.29 13.88
N ALA A 21 -14.76 5.15 13.35
CA ALA A 21 -13.47 4.74 12.77
C ALA A 21 -12.55 3.98 13.75
N SER A 22 -12.66 4.27 15.04
CA SER A 22 -11.84 3.64 16.09
C SER A 22 -12.42 2.35 16.67
N TYR A 23 -13.45 1.76 16.03
CA TYR A 23 -13.92 0.42 16.39
C TYR A 23 -13.13 -0.66 15.65
N ALA A 24 -12.85 -1.78 16.32
CA ALA A 24 -12.05 -2.87 15.75
C ALA A 24 -12.56 -3.38 14.37
N GLY A 25 -13.87 -3.45 14.18
CA GLY A 25 -14.49 -3.89 12.93
C GLY A 25 -14.56 -2.83 11.82
N VAL A 26 -14.00 -1.64 12.00
CA VAL A 26 -14.07 -0.53 11.05
C VAL A 26 -12.67 -0.16 10.58
N VAL A 27 -12.48 -0.04 9.27
CA VAL A 27 -11.25 0.46 8.68
C VAL A 27 -11.20 1.98 8.87
N SER A 28 -10.30 2.44 9.73
CA SER A 28 -10.03 3.88 9.95
C SER A 28 -9.14 4.42 8.85
N VAL A 29 -9.60 5.46 8.16
CA VAL A 29 -8.91 6.03 6.99
C VAL A 29 -8.36 7.41 7.28
N GLY A 30 -7.03 7.53 7.28
CA GLY A 30 -6.30 8.79 7.31
C GLY A 30 -6.18 9.43 5.91
N ALA A 31 -5.71 10.68 5.86
CA ALA A 31 -5.59 11.44 4.62
C ALA A 31 -4.13 11.77 4.29
N VAL A 32 -3.76 11.62 3.01
CA VAL A 32 -2.49 12.10 2.46
C VAL A 32 -2.68 13.22 1.44
N ASP A 33 -1.60 13.97 1.18
CA ASP A 33 -1.51 14.95 0.10
C ASP A 33 -0.98 14.35 -1.21
N TYR A 34 -0.87 15.19 -2.25
CA TYR A 34 -0.38 14.79 -3.57
C TYR A 34 1.06 14.26 -3.55
N PHE A 35 1.86 14.66 -2.57
CA PHE A 35 3.22 14.18 -2.38
C PHE A 35 3.28 12.90 -1.56
N ASN A 36 2.13 12.32 -1.17
CA ASN A 36 2.03 11.15 -0.29
C ASN A 36 2.47 11.41 1.15
N ARG A 37 2.49 12.68 1.57
CA ARG A 37 2.75 13.06 2.96
C ARG A 37 1.45 13.06 3.73
N LEU A 38 1.52 12.78 5.03
CA LEU A 38 0.35 12.87 5.90
C LEU A 38 -0.24 14.29 5.83
N ALA A 39 -1.54 14.39 5.60
CA ALA A 39 -2.22 15.67 5.66
C ALA A 39 -2.20 16.20 7.10
N TYR A 40 -1.82 17.47 7.30
CA TYR A 40 -1.63 18.05 8.64
C TYR A 40 -2.87 17.96 9.55
N PHE A 41 -4.08 17.86 8.96
CA PHE A 41 -5.33 17.71 9.68
C PHE A 41 -5.70 16.26 10.01
N SER A 42 -5.06 15.26 9.39
CA SER A 42 -5.41 13.85 9.63
C SER A 42 -5.14 13.50 11.09
N GLN A 43 -6.14 12.91 11.76
CA GLN A 43 -5.91 12.28 13.07
C GLN A 43 -4.92 11.12 12.91
N ARG A 44 -4.12 10.90 13.96
CA ARG A 44 -3.02 9.93 13.99
C ARG A 44 -2.99 9.20 15.33
N ASN A 45 -3.46 7.96 15.32
CA ASN A 45 -3.60 7.12 16.49
C ASN A 45 -3.42 5.65 16.08
N ASP A 46 -3.42 4.73 17.04
CA ASP A 46 -3.19 3.30 16.75
C ASP A 46 -4.36 2.59 16.04
N GLN A 47 -5.50 3.26 15.86
CA GLN A 47 -6.63 2.75 15.09
C GLN A 47 -6.56 3.12 13.61
N VAL A 48 -5.74 4.09 13.20
CA VAL A 48 -5.53 4.39 11.76
C VAL A 48 -4.96 3.15 11.08
N GLU A 49 -5.65 2.68 10.05
CA GLU A 49 -5.32 1.41 9.41
C GLU A 49 -4.83 1.61 7.98
N LEU A 50 -5.44 2.53 7.25
CA LEU A 50 -5.03 2.87 5.89
C LEU A 50 -5.06 4.39 5.72
N THR A 51 -4.33 4.85 4.72
CA THR A 51 -4.45 6.21 4.20
C THR A 51 -4.88 6.20 2.74
N ALA A 52 -5.46 7.32 2.32
CA ALA A 52 -5.81 7.56 0.92
C ALA A 52 -5.76 9.06 0.61
N PRO A 53 -5.79 9.45 -0.68
CA PRO A 53 -5.82 10.87 -1.06
C PRO A 53 -6.96 11.61 -0.38
N GLY A 54 -6.63 12.63 0.40
CA GLY A 54 -7.61 13.43 1.15
C GLY A 54 -7.38 14.93 1.09
N THR A 55 -6.38 15.41 0.35
CA THR A 55 -6.06 16.83 0.20
C THR A 55 -6.33 17.28 -1.23
N GLY A 56 -7.17 18.30 -1.41
CA GLY A 56 -7.41 18.91 -2.73
C GLY A 56 -8.23 18.03 -3.66
N ILE A 57 -9.03 17.11 -3.11
CA ILE A 57 -9.79 16.13 -3.87
C ILE A 57 -10.93 16.82 -4.60
N TYR A 58 -10.80 16.89 -5.93
CA TYR A 58 -11.81 17.45 -6.82
C TYR A 58 -12.94 16.43 -7.02
N SER A 59 -14.17 16.84 -6.73
CA SER A 59 -15.34 15.97 -6.89
C SER A 59 -16.61 16.79 -7.15
N THR A 60 -17.70 16.07 -7.39
CA THR A 60 -19.04 16.64 -7.53
C THR A 60 -19.49 17.30 -6.22
N GLN A 61 -20.18 18.42 -6.34
CA GLN A 61 -20.85 19.14 -5.26
C GLN A 61 -22.27 19.52 -5.72
N TYR A 62 -23.08 20.07 -4.82
CA TYR A 62 -24.44 20.48 -5.20
C TYR A 62 -24.39 21.51 -6.33
N LYS A 63 -24.84 21.10 -7.52
CA LYS A 63 -24.89 21.91 -8.76
C LYS A 63 -23.54 22.34 -9.34
N ASP A 64 -22.41 21.81 -8.87
CA ASP A 64 -21.08 22.19 -9.37
C ASP A 64 -20.04 21.11 -9.07
N TYR A 65 -18.77 21.41 -9.30
CA TYR A 65 -17.62 20.65 -8.89
C TYR A 65 -16.68 21.52 -8.06
N GLY A 66 -15.86 20.89 -7.23
CA GLY A 66 -14.80 21.62 -6.54
C GLY A 66 -13.94 20.72 -5.67
N SER A 67 -12.82 21.28 -5.22
CA SER A 67 -11.87 20.57 -4.37
C SER A 67 -12.20 20.70 -2.89
N ARG A 68 -12.07 19.60 -2.15
CA ARG A 68 -12.20 19.55 -0.68
C ARG A 68 -11.03 18.82 -0.04
N HIS A 69 -10.90 19.01 1.26
CA HIS A 69 -9.89 18.37 2.10
C HIS A 69 -10.58 17.63 3.24
N GLY A 70 -10.09 16.45 3.59
CA GLY A 70 -10.55 15.71 4.75
C GLY A 70 -10.28 14.22 4.64
N THR A 71 -10.17 13.56 5.79
CA THR A 71 -10.26 12.10 5.91
C THR A 71 -11.59 11.58 5.36
N SER A 72 -12.66 12.39 5.41
CA SER A 72 -13.93 12.13 4.73
C SER A 72 -13.82 12.01 3.21
N MET A 73 -12.86 12.70 2.58
CA MET A 73 -12.57 12.56 1.15
C MET A 73 -11.68 11.34 0.87
N ALA A 74 -10.87 10.91 1.84
CA ALA A 74 -10.02 9.73 1.73
C ALA A 74 -10.81 8.42 1.87
N SER A 75 -11.76 8.34 2.81
CA SER A 75 -12.60 7.14 3.04
C SER A 75 -13.26 6.54 1.79
N PRO A 76 -13.88 7.33 0.88
CA PRO A 76 -14.49 6.75 -0.32
C PRO A 76 -13.49 6.12 -1.30
N PHE A 77 -12.20 6.50 -1.29
CA PHE A 77 -11.19 5.80 -2.09
C PHE A 77 -10.97 4.37 -1.58
N VAL A 78 -10.89 4.17 -0.25
CA VAL A 78 -10.73 2.84 0.35
C VAL A 78 -12.00 2.01 0.15
N ALA A 79 -13.18 2.60 0.35
CA ALA A 79 -14.45 1.90 0.11
C ALA A 79 -14.61 1.50 -1.38
N GLY A 80 -14.24 2.38 -2.31
CA GLY A 80 -14.24 2.10 -3.74
C GLY A 80 -13.25 1.00 -4.13
N ALA A 81 -12.03 1.05 -3.58
CA ALA A 81 -11.03 0.00 -3.76
C ALA A 81 -11.57 -1.37 -3.30
N ALA A 82 -12.20 -1.41 -2.11
CA ALA A 82 -12.79 -2.63 -1.58
C ALA A 82 -13.89 -3.17 -2.51
N ALA A 83 -14.78 -2.28 -2.97
CA ALA A 83 -15.85 -2.65 -3.89
C ALA A 83 -15.33 -3.23 -5.21
N VAL A 84 -14.24 -2.68 -5.77
CA VAL A 84 -13.59 -3.22 -6.98
C VAL A 84 -13.13 -4.65 -6.74
N LEU A 85 -12.42 -4.92 -5.63
CA LEU A 85 -11.93 -6.27 -5.34
C LEU A 85 -13.08 -7.24 -5.05
N LEU A 86 -14.05 -6.86 -4.22
CA LEU A 86 -15.23 -7.68 -3.91
C LEU A 86 -16.09 -7.99 -5.15
N SER A 87 -16.03 -7.15 -6.19
CA SER A 87 -16.75 -7.41 -7.45
C SER A 87 -16.07 -8.47 -8.34
N LYS A 88 -14.76 -8.67 -8.19
CA LYS A 88 -13.95 -9.57 -9.02
C LYS A 88 -13.59 -10.87 -8.30
N TYR A 89 -13.41 -10.81 -6.98
CA TYR A 89 -12.96 -11.92 -6.16
C TYR A 89 -14.04 -12.26 -5.13
N PRO A 90 -14.41 -13.54 -4.95
CA PRO A 90 -15.39 -13.98 -3.96
C PRO A 90 -14.77 -14.01 -2.55
N CYS A 91 -14.06 -12.95 -2.18
CA CYS A 91 -13.40 -12.80 -0.89
C CYS A 91 -14.36 -12.22 0.13
N THR A 92 -14.11 -12.50 1.39
CA THR A 92 -14.76 -11.85 2.52
C THR A 92 -14.26 -10.42 2.71
N ALA A 93 -15.00 -9.60 3.44
CA ALA A 93 -14.57 -8.26 3.81
C ALA A 93 -13.24 -8.28 4.59
N GLN A 94 -13.06 -9.27 5.47
CA GLN A 94 -11.83 -9.42 6.26
C GLN A 94 -10.63 -9.79 5.39
N GLU A 95 -10.80 -10.69 4.41
CA GLU A 95 -9.72 -11.02 3.46
C GLU A 95 -9.29 -9.79 2.66
N ILE A 96 -10.25 -9.00 2.15
CA ILE A 96 -9.93 -7.75 1.44
C ILE A 96 -9.23 -6.73 2.33
N ARG A 97 -9.65 -6.61 3.60
CA ARG A 97 -8.99 -5.75 4.59
C ARG A 97 -7.52 -6.16 4.80
N ASN A 98 -7.26 -7.46 4.91
CA ASN A 98 -5.91 -8.01 5.06
C ASN A 98 -5.07 -7.77 3.80
N VAL A 99 -5.64 -7.96 2.61
CA VAL A 99 -4.95 -7.65 1.35
C VAL A 99 -4.51 -6.19 1.33
N PHE A 100 -5.37 -5.24 1.71
CA PHE A 100 -4.95 -3.84 1.79
C PHE A 100 -3.83 -3.60 2.79
N ALA A 101 -3.87 -4.24 3.96
CA ALA A 101 -2.79 -4.13 4.95
C ALA A 101 -1.45 -4.65 4.38
N LEU A 102 -1.48 -5.72 3.60
CA LEU A 102 -0.29 -6.35 3.01
C LEU A 102 0.26 -5.61 1.78
N THR A 103 -0.60 -4.91 1.03
CA THR A 103 -0.22 -4.28 -0.25
C THR A 103 -0.21 -2.76 -0.22
N ALA A 104 -0.55 -2.14 0.91
CA ALA A 104 -0.50 -0.70 1.06
C ALA A 104 0.91 -0.16 0.79
N ARG A 105 0.98 0.95 0.06
CA ARG A 105 2.25 1.62 -0.20
C ARG A 105 2.60 2.54 0.94
N LYS A 106 3.81 2.42 1.46
CA LYS A 106 4.36 3.35 2.46
C LYS A 106 4.20 4.82 2.04
N GLY A 107 3.77 5.66 2.98
CA GLY A 107 3.71 7.11 2.84
C GLY A 107 5.08 7.79 2.97
N GLU A 108 5.20 9.02 2.48
CA GLU A 108 6.46 9.78 2.59
C GLU A 108 6.74 10.10 4.07
N GLY A 109 7.87 9.60 4.57
CA GLY A 109 8.26 9.74 5.98
C GLY A 109 7.55 8.79 6.96
N GLY A 110 6.75 7.84 6.48
CA GLY A 110 6.17 6.78 7.33
C GLY A 110 7.20 5.75 7.79
N ASP A 111 6.80 4.82 8.65
CA ASP A 111 7.65 3.70 9.07
C ASP A 111 7.55 2.52 8.08
N ALA A 112 8.31 1.46 8.30
CA ALA A 112 8.08 0.19 7.63
C ALA A 112 7.01 -0.60 8.40
N GLY A 113 5.98 -1.09 7.72
CA GLY A 113 4.82 -1.70 8.37
C GLY A 113 3.82 -0.66 8.87
N CYS A 114 3.03 -1.00 9.89
CA CYS A 114 1.98 -0.12 10.39
C CYS A 114 2.49 0.94 11.35
N ASP A 115 2.07 2.19 11.15
CA ASP A 115 2.32 3.30 12.07
C ASP A 115 1.07 4.13 12.37
N LYS A 116 1.13 4.97 13.41
CA LYS A 116 -0.03 5.78 13.86
C LYS A 116 -0.46 6.87 12.87
N SER A 117 0.37 7.20 11.90
CA SER A 117 0.12 8.26 10.92
C SER A 117 -0.51 7.69 9.66
N PHE A 118 0.08 6.65 9.09
CA PHE A 118 -0.30 6.08 7.80
C PHE A 118 -1.10 4.78 7.91
N GLY A 119 -1.19 4.19 9.10
CA GLY A 119 -1.59 2.80 9.25
C GLY A 119 -0.59 1.93 8.50
N PHE A 120 -1.07 0.92 7.77
CA PHE A 120 -0.26 0.11 6.86
C PHE A 120 0.24 0.88 5.62
N GLY A 121 -0.32 2.06 5.34
CA GLY A 121 0.08 2.90 4.22
C GLY A 121 -1.09 3.32 3.34
N ILE A 122 -0.75 3.79 2.15
CA ILE A 122 -1.67 4.31 1.14
C ILE A 122 -2.24 3.15 0.33
N VAL A 123 -3.57 3.02 0.32
CA VAL A 123 -4.28 1.96 -0.42
C VAL A 123 -3.85 1.88 -1.89
N GLN A 124 -3.60 0.66 -2.39
CA GLN A 124 -3.18 0.38 -3.77
C GLN A 124 -4.06 -0.73 -4.36
N VAL A 125 -4.87 -0.41 -5.38
CA VAL A 125 -5.77 -1.39 -6.03
C VAL A 125 -5.00 -2.35 -6.93
N ASP A 126 -4.03 -1.83 -7.68
CA ASP A 126 -3.17 -2.59 -8.58
C ASP A 126 -2.31 -3.61 -7.82
N ALA A 127 -1.67 -3.18 -6.72
CA ALA A 127 -0.89 -4.08 -5.87
C ALA A 127 -1.76 -5.15 -5.20
N ALA A 128 -2.97 -4.78 -4.77
CA ALA A 128 -3.94 -5.72 -4.19
C ALA A 128 -4.41 -6.79 -5.19
N VAL A 129 -4.74 -6.38 -6.43
CA VAL A 129 -5.10 -7.29 -7.52
C VAL A 129 -3.97 -8.25 -7.82
N LYS A 130 -2.74 -7.72 -7.97
CA LYS A 130 -1.55 -8.54 -8.23
C LYS A 130 -1.31 -9.55 -7.13
N TYR A 131 -1.36 -9.11 -5.86
CA TYR A 131 -1.20 -10.01 -4.72
C TYR A 131 -2.21 -11.16 -4.74
N LEU A 132 -3.49 -10.85 -4.96
CA LEU A 132 -4.55 -11.86 -5.07
C LEU A 132 -4.31 -12.83 -6.24
N GLU A 133 -3.80 -12.36 -7.37
CA GLU A 133 -3.45 -13.23 -8.50
C GLU A 133 -2.26 -14.14 -8.17
N ASP A 134 -1.24 -13.61 -7.50
CA ASP A 134 -0.02 -14.34 -7.11
C ASP A 134 -0.31 -15.45 -6.07
N VAL A 135 -1.24 -15.20 -5.13
CA VAL A 135 -1.61 -16.19 -4.09
C VAL A 135 -2.78 -17.11 -4.49
N GLY A 136 -3.29 -17.01 -5.72
CA GLY A 136 -4.38 -17.88 -6.20
C GLY A 136 -5.78 -17.51 -5.70
N GLY A 137 -5.99 -16.25 -5.33
CA GLY A 137 -7.26 -15.68 -4.86
C GLY A 137 -7.42 -15.70 -3.35
N CYS A 138 -8.67 -15.63 -2.90
CA CYS A 138 -9.02 -15.43 -1.49
C CYS A 138 -8.49 -16.52 -0.55
N ALA A 139 -8.46 -17.78 -1.03
CA ALA A 139 -7.98 -18.92 -0.26
C ALA A 139 -6.47 -18.86 0.08
N GLY A 140 -5.71 -18.03 -0.64
CA GLY A 140 -4.29 -17.79 -0.37
C GLY A 140 -4.02 -16.61 0.57
N VAL A 141 -5.06 -15.89 1.00
CA VAL A 141 -4.92 -14.76 1.93
C VAL A 141 -4.85 -15.31 3.36
N GLU A 142 -3.74 -15.07 4.06
CA GLU A 142 -3.65 -15.37 5.48
C GLU A 142 -4.68 -14.51 6.25
N ILE A 143 -5.52 -15.15 7.08
CA ILE A 143 -6.41 -14.41 7.99
C ILE A 143 -5.57 -13.89 9.15
N LEU A 144 -5.23 -12.61 9.07
CA LEU A 144 -4.60 -11.85 10.12
C LEU A 144 -5.69 -11.51 11.18
N LEU A 145 -5.31 -11.55 12.47
CA LEU A 145 -6.17 -11.63 13.66
C LEU A 145 -7.58 -11.04 13.52
N SER A 146 -8.60 -11.91 13.53
CA SER A 146 -10.00 -11.50 13.55
C SER A 146 -10.36 -10.78 14.86
N GLY A 147 -11.00 -9.61 14.77
CA GLY A 147 -11.51 -8.87 15.93
C GLY A 147 -10.59 -7.78 16.49
N GLN A 148 -9.49 -7.47 15.80
CA GLN A 148 -8.63 -6.32 16.10
C GLN A 148 -8.84 -5.20 15.07
N GLY A 149 -8.38 -3.99 15.38
CA GLY A 149 -8.45 -2.84 14.47
C GLY A 149 -7.16 -2.03 14.48
N GLY A 150 -6.99 -1.21 13.45
CA GLY A 150 -5.78 -0.42 13.25
C GLY A 150 -4.56 -1.32 13.04
N CYS A 151 -3.43 -0.95 13.63
CA CYS A 151 -2.18 -1.70 13.44
C CYS A 151 -2.18 -3.11 14.01
N ASN A 152 -3.18 -3.47 14.81
CA ASN A 152 -3.24 -4.77 15.46
C ASN A 152 -3.86 -5.86 14.58
N ILE A 153 -4.34 -5.54 13.37
CA ILE A 153 -4.87 -6.59 12.48
C ILE A 153 -3.79 -7.55 11.97
N VAL A 154 -2.49 -7.30 12.18
CA VAL A 154 -1.38 -8.18 11.77
C VAL A 154 -0.46 -8.48 12.97
N GLU A 155 -0.16 -9.76 13.23
CA GLU A 155 0.70 -10.19 14.37
C GLU A 155 2.19 -9.87 14.18
N ARG A 156 2.66 -9.61 12.95
CA ARG A 156 4.07 -9.40 12.64
C ARG A 156 4.30 -8.07 11.94
N PRO A 157 5.42 -7.37 12.20
CA PRO A 157 5.84 -6.26 11.35
C PRO A 157 6.00 -6.80 9.92
N ILE A 158 5.39 -6.13 8.94
CA ILE A 158 5.47 -6.49 7.52
C ILE A 158 6.90 -6.25 7.05
N SER A 159 7.77 -7.27 7.14
CA SER A 159 9.15 -7.24 6.68
C SER A 159 9.38 -8.10 5.44
N ARG A 160 8.40 -8.20 4.53
CA ARG A 160 8.51 -9.13 3.39
C ARG A 160 7.93 -8.58 2.09
N ALA A 161 8.75 -7.83 1.34
CA ALA A 161 8.71 -7.73 -0.13
C ALA A 161 9.90 -6.91 -0.70
N GLN A 162 11.14 -7.38 -0.50
CA GLN A 162 12.27 -7.02 -1.39
C GLN A 162 13.15 -8.21 -1.81
N ASP A 163 12.91 -9.44 -1.33
CA ASP A 163 13.66 -10.60 -1.82
C ASP A 163 12.93 -11.27 -3.00
N GLN A 164 13.21 -10.75 -4.20
CA GLN A 164 13.12 -11.55 -5.42
C GLN A 164 14.50 -11.51 -6.08
N GLY A 165 15.40 -12.34 -5.58
CA GLY A 165 16.75 -12.52 -6.08
C GLY A 165 17.57 -13.32 -5.09
N ASP A 166 17.40 -14.65 -5.10
CA ASP A 166 18.53 -15.56 -5.25
C ASP A 166 18.04 -17.01 -5.33
N ILE A 167 18.56 -17.67 -6.36
CA ILE A 167 18.33 -19.05 -6.76
C ILE A 167 19.41 -19.93 -6.11
N MET A 168 18.96 -21.00 -5.46
CA MET A 168 19.58 -22.33 -5.30
C MET A 168 21.11 -22.45 -5.49
N GLU A 169 21.85 -22.85 -4.44
CA GLU A 169 22.56 -24.14 -4.37
C GLU A 169 23.23 -24.40 -3.00
N GLU A 170 23.63 -25.65 -2.79
CA GLU A 170 23.78 -26.39 -1.54
C GLU A 170 25.13 -26.27 -0.79
N ASN A 171 25.06 -26.59 0.51
CA ASN A 171 26.00 -27.38 1.33
C ASN A 171 27.44 -26.91 1.67
N GLU A 172 27.64 -26.87 3.01
CA GLU A 172 28.79 -27.31 3.83
C GLU A 172 29.99 -26.39 4.18
N ILE A 173 30.03 -26.04 5.49
CA ILE A 173 31.10 -26.28 6.49
C ILE A 173 32.43 -25.46 6.44
N PHE A 174 32.56 -24.61 7.47
CA PHE A 174 33.71 -24.31 8.37
C PHE A 174 35.06 -23.72 7.87
N GLU A 175 35.46 -22.65 8.60
CA GLU A 175 36.79 -22.07 8.86
C GLU A 175 37.37 -20.93 7.98
N GLU A 176 37.95 -19.98 8.71
CA GLU A 176 38.50 -18.66 8.36
C GLU A 176 39.95 -18.73 7.76
N PRO A 177 40.74 -17.65 7.69
CA PRO A 177 40.82 -16.68 6.60
C PRO A 177 42.22 -16.65 5.96
N PHE A 178 42.37 -16.54 4.64
CA PHE A 178 43.69 -16.26 4.05
C PHE A 178 43.66 -15.24 2.89
N THR A 179 44.53 -14.26 3.06
CA THR A 179 45.06 -13.27 2.13
C THR A 179 45.54 -13.88 0.80
N SER A 180 45.33 -13.18 -0.32
CA SER A 180 46.40 -12.71 -1.23
C SER A 180 45.86 -12.24 -2.59
N THR A 181 46.24 -11.01 -2.92
CA THR A 181 46.39 -10.34 -4.22
C THR A 181 46.35 -11.22 -5.48
N THR A 182 45.51 -10.84 -6.46
CA THR A 182 45.90 -10.77 -7.89
C THR A 182 45.01 -9.78 -8.66
N LEU A 183 45.65 -8.77 -9.24
CA LEU A 183 45.10 -7.81 -10.21
C LEU A 183 44.81 -8.51 -11.55
N LEU A 184 43.61 -8.35 -12.09
CA LEU A 184 43.35 -8.50 -13.53
C LEU A 184 42.54 -7.32 -14.08
N LYS A 185 42.91 -6.96 -15.31
CA LYS A 185 42.75 -5.69 -16.04
C LYS A 185 41.32 -5.50 -16.61
N PRO A 186 40.84 -4.25 -16.84
CA PRO A 186 39.49 -4.03 -17.35
C PRO A 186 39.35 -4.40 -18.83
N SER A 187 38.28 -5.14 -19.17
CA SER A 187 37.88 -5.45 -20.55
C SER A 187 36.98 -4.36 -21.11
N THR A 188 37.29 -3.93 -22.33
CA THR A 188 36.67 -2.82 -23.08
C THR A 188 35.30 -3.16 -23.65
N LEU A 189 34.36 -2.21 -23.56
CA LEU A 189 33.07 -2.21 -24.27
C LEU A 189 33.24 -2.25 -25.80
N PRO A 190 32.38 -2.98 -26.53
CA PRO A 190 32.02 -2.65 -27.90
C PRO A 190 30.76 -1.78 -27.94
N THR A 191 30.92 -0.54 -28.42
CA THR A 191 29.84 0.37 -28.83
C THR A 191 29.20 -0.11 -30.12
N SER A 192 27.89 -0.36 -30.11
CA SER A 192 27.07 -0.32 -31.32
C SER A 192 25.70 0.28 -30.99
N SER A 193 25.48 1.50 -31.48
CA SER A 193 24.18 2.17 -31.49
C SER A 193 23.33 1.63 -32.64
N PRO A 194 22.05 1.27 -32.42
CA PRO A 194 21.12 1.05 -33.52
C PRO A 194 20.59 2.39 -34.07
N GLU A 195 20.63 2.51 -35.40
CA GLU A 195 20.16 3.63 -36.21
C GLU A 195 18.62 3.74 -36.18
N PRO A 196 18.02 4.95 -36.18
CA PRO A 196 16.57 5.11 -36.05
C PRO A 196 15.82 4.81 -37.35
N THR A 197 14.77 3.98 -37.21
CA THR A 197 13.81 3.60 -38.25
C THR A 197 12.99 4.82 -38.73
N PRO A 198 12.74 5.00 -40.05
CA PRO A 198 11.97 6.14 -40.56
C PRO A 198 10.47 6.01 -40.26
N GLN A 199 9.87 7.10 -39.78
CA GLN A 199 8.41 7.23 -39.57
C GLN A 199 7.67 7.56 -40.88
N PRO A 200 6.43 7.06 -41.08
CA PRO A 200 5.63 7.38 -42.26
C PRO A 200 5.01 8.79 -42.17
N SER A 201 5.07 9.54 -43.27
CA SER A 201 4.45 10.86 -43.41
C SER A 201 2.93 10.74 -43.51
N ILE A 202 2.20 11.43 -42.62
CA ILE A 202 0.77 11.67 -42.74
C ILE A 202 0.58 12.93 -43.60
N ALA A 203 -0.14 12.80 -44.71
CA ALA A 203 -0.59 13.90 -45.53
C ALA A 203 -1.93 14.45 -45.00
N THR A 204 -1.99 15.76 -44.75
CA THR A 204 -3.19 16.59 -44.72
C THR A 204 -2.84 17.94 -45.33
#